data_AF-A1WXB2-F1
#
_entry.id   AF-A1WXB2-F1
#
_cell.length_a   1.000
_cell.length_b   1.000
_cell.length_c   1.000
_cell.angle_alpha   90.00
_cell.angle_beta   90.00
_cell.angle_gamma   90.00
#
_symmetry.space_group_name_H-M   'P 1'
#
loop_
_entity.id
_entity.type
_entity.pdbx_description
1 polymer ?
#
loop_
_entity_poly.entity_id
_entity_poly.type
_entity_poly.pdbx_seq_one_letter_code
_entity_poly.pdbx_strand_id
1 'polypeptide(L)'
;MINKNKISKSHWLGRLWSKAQPYYWRGAFICRNIRPLIRLARSNPRGHCYQERKPLPRRFFELLYATVIFKNTPDAYLAFNCDLRRRRIRILRPAYFHSVRDSYGQGTCYADTSSRNGQEHAQSLTDKLDFYFKVAEQGVPTAPVIGTLHRGAFVPDGQHAKEPFFKNDPDVLSGEEIIAKPQFGQQGKQIFCIGVRSDYGQPSFDIPNELEMASYDSPFVVQRKIYNHPVLERIHKNSLNTLRIVTGIDGSRNVVPLVAVLRIGARGAITDNARDGRVIIGVDLVGGATRDTGFWIHGFEVTACERHPDSGAVLGGVKIPFWTSVLQVAEAAHRDVFPGVRTIGWDIAISPQGPYLIEGNWDWGCHRAAWVEPEIIGRVRDFAENVVAAEALGESYASV
;
A
#
# COMPACT_ATOMS: atom_id res chain seq x y z
N MET A 1 -13.70 -63.81 -15.71
CA MET A 1 -13.59 -62.48 -16.36
C MET A 1 -14.89 -61.75 -16.03
N ILE A 2 -14.93 -60.66 -15.27
CA ILE A 2 -14.48 -59.31 -15.64
C ILE A 2 -14.07 -58.54 -14.36
N ASN A 3 -13.03 -57.72 -14.53
CA ASN A 3 -12.17 -57.14 -13.52
C ASN A 3 -12.80 -55.89 -12.85
N LYS A 4 -12.86 -55.86 -11.51
CA LYS A 4 -13.28 -54.70 -10.70
C LYS A 4 -12.13 -53.69 -10.62
N ASN A 5 -11.98 -52.85 -11.65
CA ASN A 5 -11.11 -51.68 -11.59
C ASN A 5 -11.65 -50.57 -12.51
N LYS A 6 -12.34 -49.58 -11.93
CA LYS A 6 -12.42 -48.19 -12.44
C LYS A 6 -13.06 -47.27 -11.40
N ILE A 7 -12.20 -46.82 -10.48
CA ILE A 7 -11.97 -45.41 -10.11
C ILE A 7 -13.25 -44.56 -9.89
N SER A 8 -13.58 -44.34 -8.63
CA SER A 8 -14.55 -43.33 -8.20
C SER A 8 -13.98 -41.92 -8.45
N LYS A 9 -14.55 -41.21 -9.44
CA LYS A 9 -14.28 -39.79 -9.72
C LYS A 9 -15.23 -38.82 -8.98
N SER A 10 -16.01 -39.31 -8.02
CA SER A 10 -17.07 -38.52 -7.36
C SER A 10 -16.74 -38.00 -5.95
N HIS A 11 -15.57 -38.34 -5.39
CA HIS A 11 -15.24 -37.99 -3.99
C HIS A 11 -14.80 -36.51 -3.77
N TRP A 12 -14.51 -35.75 -4.82
CA TRP A 12 -14.11 -34.33 -4.71
C TRP A 12 -15.29 -33.35 -4.71
N LEU A 13 -16.35 -33.64 -5.47
CA LEU A 13 -17.53 -32.77 -5.55
C LEU A 13 -18.37 -32.84 -4.26
N GLY A 14 -18.47 -34.02 -3.63
CA GLY A 14 -19.27 -34.20 -2.41
C GLY A 14 -18.73 -33.46 -1.17
N ARG A 15 -17.40 -33.29 -1.05
CA ARG A 15 -16.79 -32.55 0.08
C ARG A 15 -16.93 -31.03 -0.03
N LEU A 16 -17.20 -30.50 -1.22
CA LEU A 16 -17.54 -29.09 -1.43
C LEU A 16 -18.95 -28.73 -0.93
N TRP A 17 -19.83 -29.74 -0.77
CA TRP A 17 -21.27 -29.55 -0.52
C TRP A 17 -21.68 -29.65 0.95
N SER A 18 -20.92 -30.33 1.82
CA SER A 18 -21.39 -30.67 3.18
C SER A 18 -21.05 -29.68 4.30
N LYS A 19 -20.41 -28.54 4.02
CA LYS A 19 -20.00 -27.56 5.07
C LYS A 19 -20.40 -26.10 4.82
N ALA A 20 -21.52 -25.80 4.15
CA ALA A 20 -21.93 -24.41 3.94
C ALA A 20 -23.46 -24.19 3.91
N GLN A 21 -23.97 -23.34 4.80
CA GLN A 21 -25.27 -22.66 4.68
C GLN A 21 -25.14 -21.30 3.96
N PRO A 22 -26.24 -20.64 3.51
CA PRO A 22 -27.20 -21.08 2.50
C PRO A 22 -27.02 -20.33 1.17
N TYR A 23 -27.69 -20.85 0.15
CA TYR A 23 -27.27 -20.89 -1.25
C TYR A 23 -27.58 -19.68 -2.14
N TYR A 24 -28.20 -18.60 -1.64
CA TYR A 24 -28.66 -17.51 -2.50
C TYR A 24 -27.57 -16.53 -2.97
N TRP A 25 -26.44 -16.44 -2.26
CA TRP A 25 -25.35 -15.52 -2.61
C TRP A 25 -24.38 -16.05 -3.68
N ARG A 26 -24.33 -17.37 -3.91
CA ARG A 26 -23.27 -17.99 -4.72
C ARG A 26 -23.47 -17.88 -6.23
N GLY A 27 -24.70 -18.00 -6.74
CA GLY A 27 -24.98 -17.91 -8.17
C GLY A 27 -24.65 -16.52 -8.74
N ALA A 28 -25.21 -15.47 -8.14
CA ALA A 28 -24.94 -14.10 -8.53
C ALA A 28 -23.46 -13.70 -8.35
N PHE A 29 -22.81 -14.17 -7.27
CA PHE A 29 -21.38 -13.93 -7.03
C PHE A 29 -20.50 -14.61 -8.08
N ILE A 30 -20.77 -15.87 -8.42
CA ILE A 30 -20.02 -16.59 -9.47
C ILE A 30 -20.24 -15.90 -10.83
N CYS A 31 -21.49 -15.54 -11.18
CA CYS A 31 -21.79 -14.85 -12.43
C CYS A 31 -21.07 -13.49 -12.55
N ARG A 32 -20.97 -12.73 -11.45
CA ARG A 32 -20.22 -11.45 -11.40
C ARG A 32 -18.71 -11.65 -11.55
N ASN A 33 -18.17 -12.77 -11.07
CA ASN A 33 -16.72 -13.03 -11.06
C ASN A 33 -16.22 -13.90 -12.23
N ILE A 34 -17.09 -14.48 -13.05
CA ILE A 34 -16.68 -15.44 -14.09
C ILE A 34 -15.78 -14.82 -15.16
N ARG A 35 -16.08 -13.58 -15.60
CA ARG A 35 -15.27 -12.85 -16.58
C ARG A 35 -13.87 -12.51 -16.03
N PRO A 36 -13.73 -11.96 -14.81
CA PRO A 36 -12.44 -11.83 -14.14
C PRO A 36 -11.67 -13.15 -14.03
N LEU A 37 -12.33 -14.25 -13.65
CA LEU A 37 -11.68 -15.55 -13.50
C LEU A 37 -11.16 -16.11 -14.82
N ILE A 38 -11.91 -15.96 -15.91
CA ILE A 38 -11.46 -16.36 -17.24
C ILE A 38 -10.26 -15.52 -17.67
N ARG A 39 -10.29 -14.21 -17.43
CA ARG A 39 -9.18 -13.29 -17.74
C ARG A 39 -7.92 -13.72 -16.99
N LEU A 40 -8.03 -13.95 -15.67
CA LEU A 40 -6.91 -14.37 -14.82
C LEU A 40 -6.42 -15.80 -15.12
N ALA A 41 -7.30 -16.70 -15.54
CA ALA A 41 -6.93 -18.04 -16.00
C ALA A 41 -6.20 -18.03 -17.36
N ARG A 42 -6.43 -17.00 -18.17
CA ARG A 42 -5.76 -16.76 -19.47
C ARG A 42 -4.50 -15.92 -19.35
N SER A 43 -4.34 -15.18 -18.25
CA SER A 43 -3.20 -14.29 -18.07
C SER A 43 -1.89 -15.04 -18.24
N ASN A 44 -0.93 -14.37 -18.85
CA ASN A 44 0.42 -14.85 -18.99
C ASN A 44 1.38 -13.75 -18.52
N PRO A 45 1.44 -13.52 -17.20
CA PRO A 45 2.38 -12.54 -16.68
C PRO A 45 3.80 -12.93 -17.11
N ARG A 46 4.47 -11.99 -17.78
CA ARG A 46 5.84 -12.15 -18.26
C ARG A 46 6.76 -12.24 -17.04
N GLY A 47 7.57 -13.29 -16.91
CA GLY A 47 8.51 -13.41 -15.79
C GLY A 47 9.00 -14.82 -15.45
N HIS A 48 8.34 -15.88 -15.93
CA HIS A 48 8.76 -17.26 -15.65
C HIS A 48 8.98 -18.03 -16.95
N CYS A 49 10.13 -17.83 -17.61
CA CYS A 49 10.44 -18.51 -18.88
C CYS A 49 10.93 -19.97 -18.71
N TYR A 50 11.03 -20.50 -17.48
CA TYR A 50 11.63 -21.82 -17.22
C TYR A 50 10.68 -22.88 -16.65
N GLN A 51 9.42 -22.57 -16.33
CA GLN A 51 8.51 -23.52 -15.68
C GLN A 51 7.19 -23.66 -16.43
N GLU A 52 6.81 -24.91 -16.74
CA GLU A 52 5.57 -25.22 -17.43
C GLU A 52 4.33 -24.88 -16.57
N ARG A 53 3.36 -24.20 -17.20
CA ARG A 53 2.06 -23.87 -16.58
C ARG A 53 1.08 -25.04 -16.63
N LYS A 54 0.13 -25.03 -15.70
CA LYS A 54 -1.05 -25.90 -15.69
C LYS A 54 -1.94 -25.59 -16.90
N PRO A 55 -2.65 -26.59 -17.44
CA PRO A 55 -3.61 -26.37 -18.52
C PRO A 55 -4.72 -25.42 -18.07
N LEU A 56 -5.23 -24.61 -19.01
CA LEU A 56 -6.21 -23.55 -18.74
C LEU A 56 -7.46 -24.03 -17.97
N PRO A 57 -8.06 -25.20 -18.25
CA PRO A 57 -9.17 -25.71 -17.45
C PRO A 57 -8.80 -25.89 -15.97
N ARG A 58 -7.60 -26.39 -15.68
CA ARG A 58 -7.13 -26.58 -14.31
C ARG A 58 -6.94 -25.24 -13.60
N ARG A 59 -6.36 -24.24 -14.28
CA ARG A 59 -6.21 -22.89 -13.74
C ARG A 59 -7.56 -22.25 -13.41
N PHE A 60 -8.53 -22.38 -14.31
CA PHE A 60 -9.88 -21.86 -14.10
C PHE A 60 -10.58 -22.51 -12.91
N PHE A 61 -10.53 -23.85 -12.78
CA PHE A 61 -11.16 -24.54 -11.65
C PHE A 61 -10.45 -24.25 -10.32
N GLU A 62 -9.13 -24.11 -10.32
CA GLU A 62 -8.37 -23.71 -9.14
C GLU A 62 -8.74 -22.28 -8.70
N LEU A 63 -8.84 -21.34 -9.64
CA LEU A 63 -9.30 -19.97 -9.38
C LEU A 63 -10.77 -19.89 -8.94
N LEU A 64 -11.65 -20.70 -9.53
CA LEU A 64 -13.05 -20.80 -9.13
C LEU A 64 -13.17 -21.39 -7.72
N TYR A 65 -12.43 -22.46 -7.43
CA TYR A 65 -12.35 -23.05 -6.09
C TYR A 65 -11.90 -22.01 -5.07
N ALA A 66 -10.83 -21.28 -5.38
CA ALA A 66 -10.29 -20.26 -4.51
C ALA A 66 -11.28 -19.09 -4.31
N THR A 67 -11.97 -18.64 -5.37
CA THR A 67 -13.02 -17.61 -5.28
C THR A 67 -14.21 -18.05 -4.43
N VAL A 68 -14.67 -19.29 -4.58
CA VAL A 68 -15.83 -19.84 -3.84
C VAL A 68 -15.50 -20.09 -2.37
N ILE A 69 -14.29 -20.58 -2.08
CA ILE A 69 -13.87 -20.92 -0.71
C ILE A 69 -13.38 -19.66 0.04
N PHE A 70 -12.59 -18.80 -0.59
CA PHE A 70 -11.98 -17.63 0.06
C PHE A 70 -12.84 -16.36 -0.01
N LYS A 71 -13.97 -16.39 -0.74
CA LYS A 71 -14.91 -15.26 -0.90
C LYS A 71 -14.26 -13.97 -1.47
N ASN A 72 -13.16 -14.10 -2.21
CA ASN A 72 -12.55 -13.03 -3.01
C ASN A 72 -11.81 -13.66 -4.20
N THR A 73 -11.70 -12.92 -5.31
CA THR A 73 -10.83 -13.31 -6.43
C THR A 73 -9.39 -13.37 -5.89
N PRO A 74 -8.69 -14.51 -5.92
CA PRO A 74 -7.39 -14.62 -5.30
C PRO A 74 -6.35 -14.02 -6.24
N ASP A 75 -6.14 -12.71 -6.12
CA ASP A 75 -5.00 -12.00 -6.71
C ASP A 75 -3.68 -12.74 -6.39
N ALA A 76 -3.65 -13.38 -5.21
CA ALA A 76 -2.59 -14.26 -4.72
C ALA A 76 -2.31 -15.52 -5.57
N TYR A 77 -3.24 -15.98 -6.42
CA TYR A 77 -3.07 -17.23 -7.18
C TYR A 77 -1.86 -17.18 -8.11
N LEU A 78 -1.71 -16.08 -8.85
CA LEU A 78 -0.54 -15.86 -9.71
C LEU A 78 0.66 -15.38 -8.89
N ALA A 79 0.45 -14.61 -7.82
CA ALA A 79 1.52 -14.14 -6.94
C ALA A 79 2.35 -15.32 -6.39
N PHE A 80 1.67 -16.34 -5.86
CA PHE A 80 2.32 -17.54 -5.32
C PHE A 80 2.63 -18.60 -6.38
N ASN A 81 2.60 -18.24 -7.67
CA ASN A 81 2.90 -19.14 -8.78
C ASN A 81 2.07 -20.43 -8.76
N CYS A 82 0.83 -20.36 -8.27
CA CYS A 82 -0.04 -21.54 -8.17
C CYS A 82 -0.43 -22.08 -9.55
N ASP A 83 -0.25 -21.30 -10.62
CA ASP A 83 -0.49 -21.70 -11.99
C ASP A 83 0.60 -22.61 -12.58
N LEU A 84 1.76 -22.77 -11.94
CA LEU A 84 2.85 -23.65 -12.41
C LEU A 84 2.56 -25.14 -12.10
N ARG A 85 2.91 -26.07 -13.00
CA ARG A 85 2.56 -27.51 -12.92
C ARG A 85 2.92 -28.18 -11.60
N ARG A 86 4.04 -27.79 -10.99
CA ARG A 86 4.57 -28.37 -9.74
C ARG A 86 4.05 -27.70 -8.47
N ARG A 87 3.33 -26.58 -8.57
CA ARG A 87 2.83 -25.83 -7.42
C ARG A 87 1.40 -26.25 -7.08
N ARG A 88 1.09 -26.35 -5.78
CA ARG A 88 -0.24 -26.75 -5.27
C ARG A 88 -0.96 -25.53 -4.73
N ILE A 89 -2.24 -25.38 -5.11
CA ILE A 89 -3.13 -24.32 -4.59
C ILE A 89 -3.31 -24.38 -3.06
N ARG A 90 -2.94 -25.50 -2.41
CA ARG A 90 -3.00 -25.65 -0.95
C ARG A 90 -2.16 -24.59 -0.21
N ILE A 91 -1.21 -23.91 -0.86
CA ILE A 91 -0.49 -22.78 -0.26
C ILE A 91 -1.45 -21.61 0.06
N LEU A 92 -2.56 -21.49 -0.67
CA LEU A 92 -3.59 -20.48 -0.44
C LEU A 92 -4.52 -20.84 0.73
N ARG A 93 -4.07 -21.56 1.78
CA ARG A 93 -4.98 -22.13 2.80
C ARG A 93 -5.95 -21.07 3.35
N PRO A 94 -7.22 -21.43 3.62
CA PRO A 94 -8.20 -20.51 4.18
C PRO A 94 -7.69 -19.83 5.46
N ALA A 95 -6.94 -20.52 6.33
CA ALA A 95 -6.36 -19.93 7.53
C ALA A 95 -5.44 -18.73 7.26
N TYR A 96 -4.77 -18.67 6.09
CA TYR A 96 -3.93 -17.54 5.68
C TYR A 96 -4.76 -16.32 5.26
N PHE A 97 -5.81 -16.53 4.47
CA PHE A 97 -6.68 -15.44 4.01
C PHE A 97 -7.73 -15.03 5.04
N HIS A 98 -8.22 -15.98 5.85
CA HIS A 98 -9.11 -15.73 6.97
C HIS A 98 -8.37 -15.06 8.10
N SER A 99 -7.12 -15.39 8.43
CA SER A 99 -6.39 -14.57 9.42
C SER A 99 -6.14 -13.14 8.89
N VAL A 100 -5.72 -12.95 7.64
CA VAL A 100 -5.60 -11.61 7.03
C VAL A 100 -6.93 -10.85 7.02
N ARG A 101 -8.04 -11.52 6.68
CA ARG A 101 -9.36 -10.89 6.61
C ARG A 101 -10.06 -10.80 7.96
N ASP A 102 -9.83 -11.73 8.88
CA ASP A 102 -10.50 -11.83 10.18
C ASP A 102 -9.73 -11.04 11.25
N SER A 103 -8.39 -10.91 11.17
CA SER A 103 -7.64 -9.78 11.77
C SER A 103 -8.19 -8.43 11.29
N TYR A 104 -8.95 -8.42 10.19
CA TYR A 104 -9.56 -7.25 9.57
C TYR A 104 -11.10 -7.33 9.46
N GLY A 105 -11.78 -8.25 10.15
CA GLY A 105 -13.18 -8.54 9.79
C GLY A 105 -13.98 -9.27 10.84
N GLN A 106 -13.34 -9.95 11.78
CA GLN A 106 -14.01 -10.36 13.02
C GLN A 106 -13.72 -9.32 14.08
N GLY A 107 -14.64 -8.37 14.24
CA GLY A 107 -15.18 -7.93 15.53
C GLY A 107 -14.29 -7.35 16.64
N THR A 108 -12.97 -7.47 16.60
CA THR A 108 -12.06 -7.00 17.67
C THR A 108 -10.85 -6.24 17.13
N CYS A 109 -10.65 -6.23 15.81
CA CYS A 109 -9.58 -5.43 15.19
C CYS A 109 -10.15 -4.50 14.13
N TYR A 110 -10.86 -4.89 13.08
CA TYR A 110 -11.38 -3.87 12.14
C TYR A 110 -12.60 -3.12 12.65
N ALA A 111 -13.56 -3.82 13.24
CA ALA A 111 -14.74 -3.20 13.83
C ALA A 111 -14.45 -2.55 15.19
N ASP A 112 -13.32 -2.88 15.82
CA ASP A 112 -12.93 -2.38 17.15
C ASP A 112 -11.76 -1.38 17.04
N THR A 113 -10.80 -1.50 16.12
CA THR A 113 -9.81 -0.45 15.86
C THR A 113 -10.38 0.66 14.98
N SER A 114 -11.27 0.44 14.01
CA SER A 114 -11.93 1.58 13.34
C SER A 114 -13.03 2.23 14.20
N SER A 115 -13.54 1.55 15.22
CA SER A 115 -14.46 2.15 16.21
C SER A 115 -13.74 2.72 17.44
N ARG A 116 -12.53 2.24 17.80
CA ARG A 116 -11.68 2.80 18.87
C ARG A 116 -10.63 3.79 18.37
N ASN A 117 -10.21 3.76 17.11
CA ASN A 117 -9.58 4.91 16.47
C ASN A 117 -10.71 5.95 16.42
N GLY A 118 -10.71 6.93 17.32
CA GLY A 118 -11.74 7.96 17.32
C GLY A 118 -11.96 8.48 15.90
N GLN A 119 -13.21 8.62 15.47
CA GLN A 119 -13.54 9.04 14.10
C GLN A 119 -12.78 10.31 13.69
N GLU A 120 -12.52 11.19 14.65
CA GLU A 120 -11.73 12.41 14.52
C GLU A 120 -10.27 12.15 14.08
N HIS A 121 -9.60 11.15 14.66
CA HIS A 121 -8.22 10.82 14.29
C HIS A 121 -8.13 10.19 12.90
N ALA A 122 -9.10 9.34 12.52
CA ALA A 122 -9.17 8.76 11.18
C ALA A 122 -9.41 9.84 10.11
N GLN A 123 -10.23 10.86 10.41
CA GLN A 123 -10.45 12.01 9.52
C GLN A 123 -9.16 12.81 9.32
N SER A 124 -8.40 13.08 10.38
CA SER A 124 -7.13 13.83 10.28
C SER A 124 -6.04 13.13 9.46
N LEU A 125 -6.05 11.79 9.40
CA LEU A 125 -5.15 11.04 8.51
C LEU A 125 -5.56 11.14 7.04
N THR A 126 -6.83 11.44 6.75
CA THR A 126 -7.37 11.52 5.38
C THR A 126 -7.38 12.93 4.80
N ASP A 127 -7.39 13.97 5.64
CA ASP A 127 -7.21 15.35 5.22
C ASP A 127 -5.71 15.66 5.13
N LYS A 128 -5.20 15.83 3.90
CA LYS A 128 -3.77 16.03 3.65
C LYS A 128 -3.23 17.35 4.18
N LEU A 129 -4.08 18.36 4.36
CA LEU A 129 -3.67 19.66 4.86
C LEU A 129 -3.58 19.64 6.39
N ASP A 130 -4.61 19.09 7.06
CA ASP A 130 -4.59 18.87 8.52
C ASP A 130 -3.45 17.93 8.92
N PHE A 131 -3.27 16.84 8.17
CA PHE A 131 -2.13 15.93 8.31
C PHE A 131 -0.80 16.68 8.25
N TYR A 132 -0.61 17.53 7.24
CA TYR A 132 0.63 18.29 7.07
C TYR A 132 0.90 19.17 8.28
N PHE A 133 -0.08 19.98 8.71
CA PHE A 133 0.12 20.92 9.82
C PHE A 133 0.45 20.21 11.13
N LYS A 134 -0.28 19.13 11.46
CA LYS A 134 -0.03 18.35 12.68
C LYS A 134 1.36 17.71 12.69
N VAL A 135 1.79 17.18 11.55
CA VAL A 135 3.11 16.54 11.42
C VAL A 135 4.23 17.59 11.44
N ALA A 136 4.06 18.70 10.73
CA ALA A 136 5.04 19.79 10.66
C ALA A 136 5.22 20.51 12.00
N GLU A 137 4.14 20.71 12.76
CA GLU A 137 4.18 21.32 14.10
C GLU A 137 5.03 20.51 15.09
N GLN A 138 5.02 19.17 14.96
CA GLN A 138 5.85 18.27 15.75
C GLN A 138 7.28 18.11 15.22
N GLY A 139 7.67 18.88 14.18
CA GLY A 139 9.00 18.83 13.58
C GLY A 139 9.32 17.52 12.84
N VAL A 140 8.31 16.70 12.54
CA VAL A 140 8.50 15.46 11.78
C VAL A 140 8.65 15.82 10.29
N PRO A 141 9.72 15.37 9.62
CA PRO A 141 9.93 15.65 8.20
C PRO A 141 8.75 15.19 7.34
N THR A 142 8.10 16.13 6.64
CA THR A 142 6.94 15.88 5.76
C THR A 142 7.06 16.71 4.48
N ALA A 143 6.39 16.28 3.41
CA ALA A 143 6.44 16.99 2.13
C ALA A 143 5.94 18.45 2.29
N PRO A 144 6.78 19.47 2.05
CA PRO A 144 6.42 20.85 2.32
C PRO A 144 5.19 21.29 1.53
N VAL A 145 4.18 21.82 2.22
CA VAL A 145 3.02 22.47 1.61
C VAL A 145 3.34 23.94 1.39
N ILE A 146 2.93 24.43 0.22
CA ILE A 146 3.34 25.73 -0.31
C ILE A 146 2.12 26.64 -0.47
N GLY A 147 0.94 26.02 -0.53
CA GLY A 147 -0.35 26.67 -0.59
C GLY A 147 -1.46 25.69 -0.92
N THR A 148 -2.66 26.23 -1.06
CA THR A 148 -3.85 25.51 -1.50
C THR A 148 -4.39 26.11 -2.78
N LEU A 149 -5.07 25.29 -3.57
CA LEU A 149 -5.75 25.72 -4.79
C LEU A 149 -7.23 25.34 -4.69
N HIS A 150 -8.12 26.32 -4.82
CA HIS A 150 -9.55 26.12 -4.72
C HIS A 150 -10.28 27.09 -5.66
N ARG A 151 -11.19 26.57 -6.50
CA ARG A 151 -11.96 27.37 -7.49
C ARG A 151 -11.06 28.25 -8.38
N GLY A 152 -9.96 27.69 -8.87
CA GLY A 152 -8.98 28.37 -9.72
C GLY A 152 -8.08 29.39 -9.01
N ALA A 153 -8.28 29.63 -7.71
CA ALA A 153 -7.47 30.56 -6.93
C ALA A 153 -6.43 29.81 -6.09
N PHE A 154 -5.16 30.13 -6.30
CA PHE A 154 -4.06 29.68 -5.46
C PHE A 154 -3.86 30.62 -4.27
N VAL A 155 -3.78 30.05 -3.07
CA VAL A 155 -3.55 30.77 -1.81
C VAL A 155 -2.24 30.23 -1.19
N PRO A 156 -1.16 31.04 -1.13
CA PRO A 156 0.09 30.62 -0.50
C PRO A 156 -0.07 30.33 1.01
N ASP A 157 0.70 29.37 1.55
CA ASP A 157 0.75 29.15 3.00
C ASP A 157 1.58 30.24 3.69
N GLY A 158 0.91 31.20 4.35
CA GLY A 158 1.56 32.33 5.01
C GLY A 158 2.33 31.99 6.30
N GLN A 159 2.18 30.80 6.90
CA GLN A 159 2.87 30.44 8.15
C GLN A 159 4.16 29.65 7.93
N HIS A 160 4.23 28.82 6.89
CA HIS A 160 5.44 28.05 6.51
C HIS A 160 6.20 28.61 5.29
N ALA A 161 5.68 29.64 4.63
CA ALA A 161 6.46 30.46 3.69
C ALA A 161 7.55 31.33 4.36
N LYS A 162 7.91 31.04 5.63
CA LYS A 162 8.91 31.80 6.40
C LYS A 162 10.35 31.55 5.94
N GLU A 163 10.62 30.44 5.27
CA GLU A 163 11.78 30.34 4.38
C GLU A 163 11.31 30.84 3.02
N PRO A 164 11.99 31.79 2.34
CA PRO A 164 11.66 32.10 0.97
C PRO A 164 11.72 30.77 0.20
N PHE A 165 10.54 30.36 -0.26
CA PHE A 165 10.20 29.04 -0.78
C PHE A 165 11.16 28.58 -1.88
N PHE A 166 11.80 29.55 -2.50
CA PHE A 166 13.01 29.41 -3.25
C PHE A 166 14.08 30.23 -2.56
N LYS A 167 15.23 29.63 -2.23
CA LYS A 167 16.41 30.46 -1.94
C LYS A 167 16.56 31.45 -3.09
N ASN A 168 16.94 32.70 -2.77
CA ASN A 168 17.00 33.89 -3.64
C ASN A 168 17.91 33.77 -4.87
N ASP A 169 17.88 32.64 -5.57
CA ASP A 169 18.66 32.31 -6.73
C ASP A 169 17.68 32.09 -7.91
N PRO A 170 17.51 33.12 -8.76
CA PRO A 170 16.65 33.07 -9.95
C PRO A 170 16.94 31.88 -10.88
N ASP A 171 18.16 31.35 -10.86
CA ASP A 171 18.55 30.21 -11.69
C ASP A 171 18.07 28.87 -11.08
N VAL A 172 17.92 28.80 -9.76
CA VAL A 172 17.31 27.66 -9.04
C VAL A 172 15.77 27.67 -9.14
N LEU A 173 15.15 28.83 -9.41
CA LEU A 173 13.69 28.95 -9.64
C LEU A 173 13.21 28.22 -10.89
N SER A 174 14.07 28.13 -11.90
CA SER A 174 13.73 27.55 -13.19
C SER A 174 13.96 26.03 -13.17
N GLY A 175 12.89 25.26 -13.40
CA GLY A 175 12.99 23.80 -13.54
C GLY A 175 12.69 22.99 -12.28
N GLU A 176 12.35 23.61 -11.15
CA GLU A 176 11.69 22.90 -10.05
C GLU A 176 10.28 22.45 -10.46
N GLU A 177 9.79 21.38 -9.85
CA GLU A 177 8.43 20.89 -10.06
C GLU A 177 7.66 20.88 -8.73
N ILE A 178 6.37 21.18 -8.80
CA ILE A 178 5.44 21.09 -7.70
C ILE A 178 4.38 20.02 -7.99
N ILE A 179 3.78 19.49 -6.93
CA ILE A 179 2.73 18.49 -6.99
C ILE A 179 1.45 19.09 -6.42
N ALA A 180 0.37 19.10 -7.21
CA ALA A 180 -0.98 19.38 -6.72
C ALA A 180 -1.75 18.06 -6.55
N LYS A 181 -2.30 17.84 -5.36
CA LYS A 181 -3.12 16.66 -5.04
C LYS A 181 -4.40 17.08 -4.31
N PRO A 182 -5.53 16.37 -4.51
CA PRO A 182 -6.76 16.67 -3.79
C PRO A 182 -6.52 16.61 -2.27
N GLN A 183 -7.01 17.59 -1.53
CA GLN A 183 -6.92 17.63 -0.07
C GLN A 183 -7.54 16.36 0.53
N PHE A 184 -8.72 15.99 0.03
CA PHE A 184 -9.46 14.82 0.44
C PHE A 184 -9.30 13.66 -0.54
N GLY A 185 -9.40 12.42 -0.06
CA GLY A 185 -9.43 11.22 -0.89
C GLY A 185 -8.12 10.44 -0.92
N GLN A 186 -8.17 9.25 -1.53
CA GLN A 186 -7.12 8.24 -1.49
C GLN A 186 -6.74 7.74 -2.90
N GLN A 187 -5.72 6.89 -2.99
CA GLN A 187 -5.32 6.15 -4.21
C GLN A 187 -4.58 6.97 -5.29
N GLY A 188 -4.10 8.17 -4.97
CA GLY A 188 -3.27 8.96 -5.88
C GLY A 188 -3.94 9.36 -7.20
N LYS A 189 -5.26 9.57 -7.18
CA LYS A 189 -6.00 10.12 -8.33
C LYS A 189 -5.86 11.63 -8.38
N GLN A 190 -5.96 12.20 -9.59
CA GLN A 190 -5.89 13.66 -9.83
C GLN A 190 -4.60 14.29 -9.27
N ILE A 191 -3.47 13.61 -9.41
CA ILE A 191 -2.17 14.18 -9.07
C ILE A 191 -1.64 14.90 -10.31
N PHE A 192 -1.30 16.18 -10.15
CA PHE A 192 -0.73 17.02 -11.20
C PHE A 192 0.71 17.37 -10.84
N CYS A 193 1.62 17.25 -11.81
CA CYS A 193 3.01 17.68 -11.72
C CYS A 193 3.16 18.94 -12.57
N ILE A 194 3.56 20.04 -11.96
CA ILE A 194 3.57 21.37 -12.60
C ILE A 194 4.99 21.92 -12.52
N GLY A 195 5.53 22.39 -13.66
CA GLY A 195 6.83 23.03 -13.71
C GLY A 195 6.75 24.47 -13.18
N VAL A 196 7.75 24.87 -12.42
CA VAL A 196 7.94 26.24 -11.95
C VAL A 196 8.90 26.97 -12.89
N ARG A 197 8.55 28.22 -13.21
CA ARG A 197 9.36 29.15 -13.99
C ARG A 197 9.65 30.42 -13.18
N SER A 198 10.60 31.20 -13.68
CA SER A 198 10.92 32.53 -13.16
C SER A 198 10.28 33.59 -14.06
N ASP A 199 9.31 34.32 -13.51
CA ASP A 199 8.68 35.48 -14.14
C ASP A 199 9.13 36.73 -13.38
N TYR A 200 9.91 37.61 -14.02
CA TYR A 200 10.48 38.82 -13.40
C TYR A 200 11.31 38.56 -12.13
N GLY A 201 12.03 37.43 -12.07
CA GLY A 201 12.81 37.03 -10.90
C GLY A 201 11.96 36.53 -9.73
N GLN A 202 10.66 36.31 -9.95
CA GLN A 202 9.75 35.71 -9.00
C GLN A 202 9.27 34.35 -9.51
N PRO A 203 9.09 33.37 -8.63
CA PRO A 203 8.55 32.08 -9.01
C PRO A 203 7.10 32.17 -9.47
N SER A 204 6.79 31.46 -10.54
CA SER A 204 5.47 31.43 -11.16
C SER A 204 5.21 30.06 -11.77
N PHE A 205 3.95 29.66 -11.85
CA PHE A 205 3.52 28.41 -12.47
C PHE A 205 2.14 28.57 -13.09
N ASP A 206 1.90 27.87 -14.20
CA ASP A 206 0.57 27.82 -14.78
C ASP A 206 -0.27 26.77 -14.08
N ILE A 207 -1.52 27.11 -13.80
CA ILE A 207 -2.52 26.14 -13.35
C ILE A 207 -3.10 25.49 -14.61
N PRO A 208 -2.90 24.18 -14.85
CA PRO A 208 -3.51 23.52 -16.00
C PRO A 208 -5.04 23.59 -15.93
N ASN A 209 -5.72 23.78 -17.07
CA ASN A 209 -7.18 23.88 -17.13
C ASN A 209 -7.88 22.70 -16.44
N GLU A 210 -7.34 21.48 -16.55
CA GLU A 210 -7.93 20.30 -15.89
C GLU A 210 -7.83 20.38 -14.36
N LEU A 211 -6.73 20.92 -13.84
CA LEU A 211 -6.55 21.16 -12.41
C LEU A 211 -7.45 22.31 -11.94
N GLU A 212 -7.52 23.39 -12.70
CA GLU A 212 -8.40 24.52 -12.42
C GLU A 212 -9.85 24.03 -12.32
N MET A 213 -10.35 23.32 -13.33
CA MET A 213 -11.70 22.75 -13.34
C MET A 213 -11.92 21.80 -12.16
N ALA A 214 -10.98 20.89 -11.88
CA ALA A 214 -11.09 19.97 -10.76
C ALA A 214 -11.11 20.69 -9.39
N SER A 215 -10.44 21.84 -9.28
CA SER A 215 -10.40 22.63 -8.06
C SER A 215 -11.73 23.29 -7.68
N TYR A 216 -12.71 23.34 -8.60
CA TYR A 216 -14.07 23.78 -8.29
C TYR A 216 -14.87 22.73 -7.52
N ASP A 217 -14.56 21.44 -7.73
CA ASP A 217 -15.23 20.33 -7.07
C ASP A 217 -14.63 20.01 -5.70
N SER A 218 -13.30 20.13 -5.56
CA SER A 218 -12.58 19.85 -4.31
C SER A 218 -11.29 20.66 -4.20
N PRO A 219 -10.91 21.14 -3.00
CA PRO A 219 -9.64 21.82 -2.81
C PRO A 219 -8.44 20.91 -3.05
N PHE A 220 -7.35 21.52 -3.51
CA PHE A 220 -6.06 20.89 -3.72
C PHE A 220 -5.02 21.44 -2.76
N VAL A 221 -4.16 20.55 -2.28
CA VAL A 221 -2.92 20.89 -1.58
C VAL A 221 -1.79 20.90 -2.59
N VAL A 222 -1.01 21.98 -2.61
CA VAL A 222 0.14 22.14 -3.48
C VAL A 222 1.41 21.94 -2.64
N GLN A 223 2.29 21.05 -3.08
CA GLN A 223 3.50 20.62 -2.37
C GLN A 223 4.74 20.69 -3.25
N ARG A 224 5.92 20.81 -2.62
CA ARG A 224 7.19 20.57 -3.33
C ARG A 224 7.24 19.13 -3.82
N LYS A 225 7.73 18.92 -5.05
CA LYS A 225 8.02 17.56 -5.50
C LYS A 225 9.20 16.99 -4.72
N ILE A 226 8.98 15.83 -4.12
CA ILE A 226 10.06 15.05 -3.51
C ILE A 226 10.66 14.15 -4.58
N TYR A 227 11.98 14.15 -4.70
CA TYR A 227 12.73 13.27 -5.60
C TYR A 227 13.25 12.05 -4.84
N ASN A 228 13.35 10.91 -5.53
CA ASN A 228 13.94 9.71 -4.96
C ASN A 228 15.42 9.93 -4.64
N HIS A 229 15.89 9.30 -3.58
CA HIS A 229 17.30 9.05 -3.36
C HIS A 229 17.88 8.24 -4.55
N PRO A 230 19.14 8.48 -4.99
CA PRO A 230 19.72 7.82 -6.16
C PRO A 230 19.66 6.28 -6.14
N VAL A 231 19.68 5.66 -4.96
CA VAL A 231 19.49 4.21 -4.77
C VAL A 231 18.13 3.74 -5.28
N LEU A 232 17.04 4.45 -4.96
CA LEU A 232 15.70 4.09 -5.39
C LEU A 232 15.43 4.53 -6.84
N GLU A 233 16.04 5.63 -7.27
CA GLU A 233 15.95 6.12 -8.66
C GLU A 233 16.50 5.11 -9.66
N ARG A 234 17.59 4.40 -9.32
CA ARG A 234 18.14 3.29 -10.12
C ARG A 234 17.15 2.15 -10.33
N ILE A 235 16.19 1.97 -9.42
CA ILE A 235 15.14 0.96 -9.60
C ILE A 235 14.05 1.52 -10.52
N HIS A 236 13.51 2.69 -10.21
CA HIS A 236 12.53 3.34 -11.07
C HIS A 236 12.53 4.85 -10.84
N LYS A 237 12.99 5.62 -11.85
CA LYS A 237 13.14 7.08 -11.76
C LYS A 237 11.85 7.87 -11.97
N ASN A 238 10.88 7.29 -12.70
CA ASN A 238 9.71 8.04 -13.16
C ASN A 238 8.62 8.19 -12.08
N SER A 239 8.63 7.35 -11.04
CA SER A 239 7.71 7.47 -9.91
C SER A 239 8.44 7.83 -8.63
N LEU A 240 7.75 8.55 -7.73
CA LEU A 240 8.17 8.58 -6.33
C LEU A 240 7.97 7.18 -5.72
N ASN A 241 9.07 6.54 -5.32
CA ASN A 241 9.07 5.22 -4.71
C ASN A 241 9.02 5.39 -3.19
N THR A 242 8.02 4.79 -2.54
CA THR A 242 7.80 5.01 -1.11
C THR A 242 7.87 3.72 -0.31
N LEU A 243 8.27 3.84 0.94
CA LEU A 243 8.13 2.79 1.94
C LEU A 243 6.77 2.89 2.60
N ARG A 244 6.08 1.77 2.71
CA ARG A 244 4.97 1.54 3.64
C ARG A 244 5.57 0.98 4.93
N ILE A 245 5.68 1.80 5.96
CA ILE A 245 6.04 1.37 7.32
C ILE A 245 4.75 1.28 8.13
N VAL A 246 4.44 0.11 8.66
CA VAL A 246 3.28 -0.05 9.55
C VAL A 246 3.77 -0.02 10.98
N THR A 247 3.20 0.85 11.80
CA THR A 247 3.46 0.91 13.23
C THR A 247 2.23 0.51 14.02
N GLY A 248 2.43 -0.04 15.22
CA GLY A 248 1.40 -0.31 16.21
C GLY A 248 1.76 0.27 17.57
N ILE A 249 0.76 0.53 18.42
CA ILE A 249 0.95 0.87 19.84
C ILE A 249 0.77 -0.39 20.67
N ASP A 250 1.81 -0.82 21.38
CA ASP A 250 1.77 -2.02 22.22
C ASP A 250 1.00 -1.78 23.55
N GLY A 251 0.86 -2.84 24.36
CA GLY A 251 0.17 -2.76 25.65
C GLY A 251 0.79 -1.76 26.62
N SER A 252 2.09 -1.51 26.51
CA SER A 252 2.85 -0.56 27.32
C SER A 252 2.94 0.84 26.68
N ARG A 253 2.12 1.11 25.65
CA ARG A 253 2.07 2.35 24.87
C ARG A 253 3.34 2.70 24.09
N ASN A 254 4.22 1.73 23.85
CA ASN A 254 5.35 1.94 22.95
C ASN A 254 4.88 1.82 21.51
N VAL A 255 5.41 2.68 20.65
CA VAL A 255 5.25 2.52 19.21
C VAL A 255 6.27 1.52 18.68
N VAL A 256 5.79 0.52 17.95
CA VAL A 256 6.64 -0.51 17.34
C VAL A 256 6.38 -0.64 15.84
N PRO A 257 7.42 -0.74 14.99
CA PRO A 257 7.27 -1.07 13.59
C PRO A 257 6.96 -2.57 13.43
N LEU A 258 5.89 -2.87 12.71
CA LEU A 258 5.38 -4.22 12.50
C LEU A 258 5.75 -4.76 11.10
N VAL A 259 5.85 -3.85 10.12
CA VAL A 259 5.94 -4.18 8.70
C VAL A 259 6.72 -3.10 7.96
N ALA A 260 7.52 -3.50 6.97
CA ALA A 260 8.06 -2.61 5.98
C ALA A 260 7.92 -3.18 4.56
N VAL A 261 7.38 -2.38 3.65
CA VAL A 261 7.24 -2.73 2.23
C VAL A 261 7.70 -1.56 1.38
N LEU A 262 8.64 -1.78 0.48
CA LEU A 262 8.96 -0.81 -0.57
C LEU A 262 7.96 -0.97 -1.71
N ARG A 263 7.35 0.16 -2.11
CA ARG A 263 6.42 0.29 -3.23
C ARG A 263 7.09 1.11 -4.32
N ILE A 264 6.99 0.62 -5.55
CA ILE A 264 7.72 1.15 -6.70
C ILE A 264 6.72 1.26 -7.85
N GLY A 265 6.67 2.40 -8.53
CA GLY A 265 5.85 2.54 -9.73
C GLY A 265 6.37 1.67 -10.87
N ALA A 266 5.49 1.32 -11.80
CA ALA A 266 5.84 0.62 -13.04
C ALA A 266 4.98 1.13 -14.21
N ARG A 267 5.32 0.73 -15.42
CA ARG A 267 4.72 1.16 -16.69
C ARG A 267 4.71 2.67 -16.91
N GLY A 268 5.75 3.36 -16.43
CA GLY A 268 5.85 4.82 -16.55
C GLY A 268 4.86 5.59 -15.67
N ALA A 269 4.25 4.95 -14.67
CA ALA A 269 3.45 5.63 -13.66
C ALA A 269 4.29 6.66 -12.91
N ILE A 270 3.69 7.81 -12.59
CA ILE A 270 4.33 8.89 -11.82
C ILE A 270 4.22 8.61 -10.30
N THR A 271 3.32 7.70 -9.89
CA THR A 271 3.10 7.30 -8.49
C THR A 271 3.14 5.79 -8.35
N ASP A 272 3.59 5.31 -7.19
CA ASP A 272 3.60 3.89 -6.83
C ASP A 272 2.24 3.35 -6.34
N ASN A 273 1.24 4.23 -6.20
CA ASN A 273 -0.12 3.89 -5.81
C ASN A 273 -1.04 3.60 -7.01
N ALA A 274 -0.49 3.64 -8.24
CA ALA A 274 -1.22 3.29 -9.45
C ALA A 274 -1.83 1.88 -9.32
N ARG A 275 -3.13 1.78 -9.61
CA ARG A 275 -3.86 0.50 -9.61
C ARG A 275 -3.30 -0.48 -10.64
N ASP A 276 -2.76 0.07 -11.73
CA ASP A 276 -2.19 -0.66 -12.85
C ASP A 276 -0.73 -0.27 -13.04
N GLY A 277 0.21 -1.08 -12.53
CA GLY A 277 1.64 -0.85 -12.71
C GLY A 277 2.35 -0.41 -11.44
N ARG A 278 2.53 -1.33 -10.50
CA ARG A 278 3.45 -1.17 -9.37
C ARG A 278 4.14 -2.46 -9.00
N VAL A 279 5.31 -2.36 -8.39
CA VAL A 279 6.01 -3.45 -7.73
C VAL A 279 5.96 -3.22 -6.22
N ILE A 280 5.71 -4.27 -5.45
CA ILE A 280 5.87 -4.26 -3.99
C ILE A 280 6.93 -5.27 -3.59
N ILE A 281 7.75 -4.96 -2.60
CA ILE A 281 8.78 -5.85 -2.08
C ILE A 281 8.97 -5.64 -0.59
N GLY A 282 9.06 -6.73 0.17
CA GLY A 282 9.25 -6.67 1.61
C GLY A 282 10.64 -6.12 1.95
N VAL A 283 10.73 -5.38 3.05
CA VAL A 283 11.99 -4.89 3.60
C VAL A 283 12.16 -5.51 4.98
N ASP A 284 13.35 -6.04 5.25
CA ASP A 284 13.71 -6.53 6.58
C ASP A 284 13.77 -5.38 7.58
N LEU A 285 13.00 -5.49 8.67
CA LEU A 285 12.91 -4.43 9.68
C LEU A 285 14.23 -4.21 10.42
N VAL A 286 15.02 -5.28 10.60
CA VAL A 286 16.28 -5.21 11.34
C VAL A 286 17.37 -4.54 10.50
N GLY A 287 17.59 -5.03 9.28
CA GLY A 287 18.72 -4.64 8.44
C GLY A 287 18.41 -3.68 7.31
N GLY A 288 17.15 -3.28 7.11
CA GLY A 288 16.73 -2.35 6.07
C GLY A 288 17.03 -2.81 4.65
N ALA A 289 17.06 -4.13 4.41
CA ALA A 289 17.32 -4.71 3.09
C ALA A 289 16.03 -5.25 2.47
N THR A 290 15.85 -5.05 1.17
CA THR A 290 14.76 -5.71 0.44
C THR A 290 14.96 -7.23 0.40
N ARG A 291 13.85 -7.98 0.48
CA ARG A 291 13.81 -9.45 0.34
C ARG A 291 14.14 -9.88 -1.10
N ASP A 292 14.39 -11.16 -1.35
CA ASP A 292 14.82 -11.60 -2.70
C ASP A 292 13.74 -11.49 -3.79
N THR A 293 12.47 -11.54 -3.41
CA THR A 293 11.34 -11.58 -4.36
C THR A 293 10.31 -10.49 -4.03
N GLY A 294 10.01 -9.67 -5.03
CA GLY A 294 8.88 -8.73 -5.02
C GLY A 294 7.70 -9.24 -5.84
N PHE A 295 6.63 -8.45 -5.92
CA PHE A 295 5.43 -8.75 -6.67
C PHE A 295 5.06 -7.59 -7.57
N TRP A 296 4.98 -7.86 -8.86
CA TRP A 296 4.44 -6.93 -9.85
C TRP A 296 2.91 -7.05 -9.90
N ILE A 297 2.23 -5.91 -9.76
CA ILE A 297 0.78 -5.79 -9.71
C ILE A 297 0.29 -5.01 -10.94
N HIS A 298 -0.53 -5.65 -11.75
CA HIS A 298 -1.19 -5.08 -12.92
C HIS A 298 -2.68 -5.45 -12.94
N GLY A 299 -3.54 -4.55 -12.47
CA GLY A 299 -4.97 -4.80 -12.31
C GLY A 299 -5.21 -5.93 -11.30
N PHE A 300 -5.80 -7.02 -11.77
CA PHE A 300 -6.03 -8.24 -10.98
C PHE A 300 -4.88 -9.25 -11.10
N GLU A 301 -3.87 -8.96 -11.93
CA GLU A 301 -2.72 -9.84 -12.13
C GLU A 301 -1.60 -9.46 -11.16
N VAL A 302 -1.20 -10.41 -10.32
CA VAL A 302 -0.06 -10.26 -9.40
C VAL A 302 0.95 -11.33 -9.72
N THR A 303 2.24 -11.02 -9.86
CA THR A 303 3.26 -12.02 -10.21
C THR A 303 4.55 -11.77 -9.49
N ALA A 304 5.17 -12.84 -8.99
CA ALA A 304 6.49 -12.77 -8.39
C ALA A 304 7.54 -12.27 -9.40
N CYS A 305 8.43 -11.40 -8.94
CA CYS A 305 9.50 -10.84 -9.76
C CYS A 305 10.76 -10.61 -8.91
N GLU A 306 11.92 -10.95 -9.48
CA GLU A 306 13.24 -10.68 -8.90
C GLU A 306 13.85 -9.37 -9.45
N ARG A 307 13.29 -8.88 -10.56
CA ARG A 307 13.71 -7.66 -11.25
C ARG A 307 12.50 -6.77 -11.52
N HIS A 308 12.74 -5.45 -11.50
CA HIS A 308 11.74 -4.47 -11.87
C HIS A 308 11.35 -4.62 -13.35
N PRO A 309 10.05 -4.66 -13.70
CA PRO A 309 9.59 -4.99 -15.05
C PRO A 309 10.00 -3.99 -16.12
N ASP A 310 10.20 -2.71 -15.77
CA ASP A 310 10.55 -1.68 -16.76
C ASP A 310 12.06 -1.45 -16.87
N SER A 311 12.78 -1.47 -15.75
CA SER A 311 14.20 -1.08 -15.68
C SER A 311 15.15 -2.28 -15.65
N GLY A 312 14.64 -3.48 -15.37
CA GLY A 312 15.46 -4.69 -15.19
C GLY A 312 16.32 -4.69 -13.92
N ALA A 313 16.21 -3.66 -13.07
CA ALA A 313 16.96 -3.54 -11.82
C ALA A 313 16.66 -4.71 -10.88
N VAL A 314 17.70 -5.26 -10.24
CA VAL A 314 17.55 -6.32 -9.23
C VAL A 314 16.83 -5.74 -8.01
N LEU A 315 15.80 -6.44 -7.55
CA LEU A 315 14.97 -5.98 -6.44
C LEU A 315 15.50 -6.45 -5.08
N GLY A 316 16.13 -7.62 -5.01
CA GLY A 316 16.59 -8.21 -3.75
C GLY A 316 17.92 -7.68 -3.23
N GLY A 317 18.04 -7.60 -1.89
CA GLY A 317 19.27 -7.18 -1.20
C GLY A 317 19.57 -5.68 -1.27
N VAL A 318 18.67 -4.87 -1.82
CA VAL A 318 18.83 -3.42 -1.89
C VAL A 318 18.74 -2.85 -0.47
N LYS A 319 19.81 -2.18 -0.03
CA LYS A 319 19.85 -1.46 1.25
C LYS A 319 19.12 -0.14 1.12
N ILE A 320 18.12 0.04 1.97
CA ILE A 320 17.32 1.25 2.05
C ILE A 320 18.15 2.37 2.72
N PRO A 321 18.36 3.52 2.05
CA PRO A 321 19.07 4.65 2.63
C PRO A 321 18.36 5.20 3.88
N PHE A 322 19.13 5.68 4.85
CA PHE A 322 18.61 6.30 6.08
C PHE A 322 17.65 5.41 6.87
N TRP A 323 17.84 4.08 6.85
CA TRP A 323 16.89 3.12 7.42
C TRP A 323 16.50 3.42 8.88
N THR A 324 17.47 3.73 9.74
CA THR A 324 17.19 4.11 11.13
C THR A 324 16.31 5.36 11.22
N SER A 325 16.61 6.39 10.41
CA SER A 325 15.83 7.62 10.38
C SER A 325 14.42 7.40 9.81
N VAL A 326 14.25 6.49 8.85
CA VAL A 326 12.93 6.10 8.33
C VAL A 326 12.04 5.56 9.47
N LEU A 327 12.57 4.65 10.29
CA LEU A 327 11.82 4.08 11.41
C LEU A 327 11.52 5.15 12.45
N GLN A 328 12.49 6.00 12.79
CA GLN A 328 12.31 7.12 13.72
C GLN A 328 11.22 8.09 13.26
N VAL A 329 11.16 8.43 11.96
CA VAL A 329 10.10 9.29 11.40
C VAL A 329 8.72 8.64 11.56
N ALA A 330 8.59 7.34 11.26
CA ALA A 330 7.34 6.62 11.43
C ALA A 330 6.90 6.54 12.91
N GLU A 331 7.85 6.26 13.80
CA GLU A 331 7.61 6.14 15.23
C GLU A 331 7.23 7.48 15.86
N ALA A 332 7.96 8.56 15.52
CA ALA A 332 7.66 9.91 15.99
C ALA A 332 6.30 10.40 15.50
N ALA A 333 5.99 10.20 14.21
CA ALA A 333 4.66 10.54 13.68
C ALA A 333 3.54 9.82 14.44
N HIS A 334 3.70 8.53 14.72
CA HIS A 334 2.68 7.77 15.43
C HIS A 334 2.55 8.18 16.89
N ARG A 335 3.67 8.29 17.61
CA ARG A 335 3.70 8.57 19.04
C ARG A 335 3.29 10.01 19.36
N ASP A 336 3.81 10.96 18.61
CA ASP A 336 3.76 12.37 18.97
C ASP A 336 2.62 13.11 18.24
N VAL A 337 2.19 12.63 17.06
CA VAL A 337 1.14 13.28 16.26
C VAL A 337 -0.19 12.52 16.31
N PHE A 338 -0.16 11.18 16.27
CA PHE A 338 -1.37 10.35 16.22
C PHE A 338 -1.44 9.26 17.32
N PRO A 339 -1.21 9.59 18.61
CA PRO A 339 -1.18 8.59 19.70
C PRO A 339 -2.52 7.90 19.95
N GLY A 340 -3.63 8.47 19.46
CA GLY A 340 -4.97 7.91 19.58
C GLY A 340 -5.31 6.81 18.57
N VAL A 341 -4.40 6.51 17.63
CA VAL A 341 -4.63 5.50 16.59
C VAL A 341 -3.81 4.26 16.92
N ARG A 342 -4.41 3.07 16.86
CA ARG A 342 -3.71 1.85 17.30
C ARG A 342 -2.67 1.35 16.31
N THR A 343 -2.97 1.46 15.02
CA THR A 343 -2.05 1.06 13.95
C THR A 343 -2.17 2.01 12.78
N ILE A 344 -1.04 2.40 12.20
CA ILE A 344 -0.99 3.27 11.02
C ILE A 344 0.01 2.72 10.01
N GLY A 345 -0.34 2.75 8.73
CA GLY A 345 0.60 2.57 7.62
C GLY A 345 1.08 3.90 7.08
N TRP A 346 2.33 4.23 7.33
CA TRP A 346 3.01 5.44 6.87
C TRP A 346 3.59 5.22 5.49
N ASP A 347 3.29 6.15 4.58
CA ASP A 347 3.97 6.27 3.30
C ASP A 347 5.13 7.26 3.45
N ILE A 348 6.36 6.78 3.31
CA ILE A 348 7.59 7.55 3.49
C ILE A 348 8.38 7.56 2.19
N ALA A 349 8.63 8.74 1.65
CA ALA A 349 9.58 8.93 0.56
C ALA A 349 11.00 9.04 1.12
N ILE A 350 11.99 8.59 0.36
CA ILE A 350 13.40 8.77 0.72
C ILE A 350 14.03 9.66 -0.33
N SER A 351 14.41 10.86 0.07
CA SER A 351 15.10 11.83 -0.77
C SER A 351 16.63 11.75 -0.59
N PRO A 352 17.43 12.44 -1.43
CA PRO A 352 18.85 12.63 -1.17
C PRO A 352 19.16 13.25 0.21
N GLN A 353 18.23 14.06 0.75
CA GLN A 353 18.38 14.77 2.02
C GLN A 353 17.87 13.98 3.24
N GLY A 354 17.10 12.91 3.02
CA GLY A 354 16.52 12.10 4.10
C GLY A 354 15.08 11.67 3.86
N PRO A 355 14.46 10.98 4.83
CA PRO A 355 13.08 10.52 4.75
C PRO A 355 12.07 11.68 4.92
N TYR A 356 10.99 11.63 4.14
CA TYR A 356 9.86 12.54 4.23
C TYR A 356 8.57 11.73 4.35
N LEU A 357 7.77 12.02 5.37
CA LEU A 357 6.43 11.48 5.52
C LEU A 357 5.50 12.08 4.46
N ILE A 358 4.77 11.23 3.74
CA ILE A 358 3.91 11.64 2.61
C ILE A 358 2.43 11.52 2.96
N GLU A 359 2.05 10.43 3.63
CA GLU A 359 0.65 10.13 3.97
C GLU A 359 0.60 9.11 5.12
N GLY A 360 -0.42 9.20 5.98
CA GLY A 360 -0.75 8.18 6.97
C GLY A 360 -2.03 7.44 6.59
N ASN A 361 -2.01 6.11 6.65
CA ASN A 361 -3.12 5.26 6.23
C ASN A 361 -3.62 4.42 7.40
N TRP A 362 -4.84 4.69 7.86
CA TRP A 362 -5.50 3.86 8.89
C TRP A 362 -5.88 2.47 8.33
N ASP A 363 -6.33 2.38 7.07
CA ASP A 363 -6.45 1.13 6.31
C ASP A 363 -5.19 0.94 5.45
N TRP A 364 -4.18 0.30 6.05
CA TRP A 364 -2.87 0.18 5.43
C TRP A 364 -2.72 -1.02 4.47
N GLY A 365 -3.80 -1.75 4.17
CA GLY A 365 -3.81 -2.76 3.11
C GLY A 365 -3.00 -4.03 3.40
N CYS A 366 -3.17 -4.59 4.61
CA CYS A 366 -2.50 -5.79 5.13
C CYS A 366 -2.37 -6.99 4.19
N HIS A 367 -3.38 -7.23 3.35
CA HIS A 367 -3.41 -8.35 2.43
C HIS A 367 -2.27 -8.29 1.41
N ARG A 368 -1.84 -7.10 1.02
CA ARG A 368 -0.68 -6.90 0.13
C ARG A 368 0.63 -7.07 0.87
N ALA A 369 0.71 -6.62 2.12
CA ALA A 369 1.89 -6.86 2.97
C ALA A 369 2.10 -8.37 3.23
N ALA A 370 1.02 -9.13 3.40
CA ALA A 370 1.08 -10.58 3.51
C ALA A 370 1.57 -11.28 2.24
N TRP A 371 1.59 -10.65 1.07
CA TRP A 371 2.23 -11.28 -0.11
C TRP A 371 3.75 -11.26 0.03
N VAL A 372 4.31 -10.17 0.52
CA VAL A 372 5.75 -9.96 0.64
C VAL A 372 6.34 -10.54 1.94
N GLU A 373 5.53 -10.67 2.98
CA GLU A 373 5.94 -11.24 4.26
C GLU A 373 4.84 -12.16 4.81
N PRO A 374 4.85 -13.46 4.47
CA PRO A 374 3.80 -14.39 4.92
C PRO A 374 3.66 -14.51 6.44
N GLU A 375 4.75 -14.33 7.16
CA GLU A 375 4.83 -14.40 8.63
C GLU A 375 4.08 -13.25 9.32
N ILE A 376 3.80 -12.15 8.59
CA ILE A 376 3.23 -10.90 9.11
C ILE A 376 1.92 -11.11 9.85
N ILE A 377 1.15 -12.10 9.41
CA ILE A 377 -0.16 -12.43 9.95
C ILE A 377 0.00 -12.88 11.39
N GLY A 378 0.94 -13.80 11.63
CA GLY A 378 1.26 -14.28 12.98
C GLY A 378 1.73 -13.12 13.83
N ARG A 379 2.72 -12.35 13.35
CA ARG A 379 3.26 -11.19 14.08
C ARG A 379 2.19 -10.18 14.49
N VAL A 380 1.32 -9.78 13.56
CA VAL A 380 0.26 -8.78 13.83
C VAL A 380 -0.81 -9.34 14.75
N ARG A 381 -1.17 -10.62 14.61
CA ARG A 381 -2.12 -11.27 15.52
C ARG A 381 -1.53 -11.37 16.93
N ASP A 382 -0.31 -11.89 17.06
CA ASP A 382 0.35 -12.07 18.35
C ASP A 382 0.55 -10.70 19.04
N PHE A 383 0.87 -9.66 18.26
CA PHE A 383 0.87 -8.27 18.74
C PHE A 383 -0.50 -7.83 19.29
N ALA A 384 -1.58 -8.05 18.53
CA ALA A 384 -2.92 -7.67 18.97
C ALA A 384 -3.38 -8.45 20.21
N GLU A 385 -3.09 -9.75 20.28
CA GLU A 385 -3.39 -10.59 21.45
C GLU A 385 -2.65 -10.09 22.70
N ASN A 386 -1.38 -9.69 22.56
CA ASN A 386 -0.60 -9.12 23.66
C ASN A 386 -1.16 -7.77 24.14
N VAL A 387 -1.60 -6.91 23.21
CA VAL A 387 -2.25 -5.62 23.57
C VAL A 387 -3.53 -5.87 24.36
N VAL A 388 -4.40 -6.77 23.89
CA VAL A 388 -5.65 -7.10 24.59
C VAL A 388 -5.39 -7.70 25.96
N ALA A 389 -4.39 -8.59 26.08
CA ALA A 389 -4.01 -9.17 27.36
C ALA A 389 -3.52 -8.10 28.36
N ALA A 390 -2.70 -7.15 27.90
CA ALA A 390 -2.23 -6.04 28.73
C ALA A 390 -3.39 -5.15 29.22
N GLU A 391 -4.32 -4.82 28.33
CA GLU A 391 -5.52 -4.03 28.68
C GLU A 391 -6.43 -4.76 29.68
N ALA A 392 -6.62 -6.07 29.51
CA ALA A 392 -7.46 -6.89 30.38
C ALA A 392 -6.88 -7.06 31.80
N LEU A 393 -5.56 -6.95 31.95
CA LEU A 393 -4.87 -7.04 33.25
C LEU A 393 -5.03 -5.78 34.11
N GLY A 394 -5.80 -4.79 33.68
CA GLY A 394 -6.12 -3.63 34.51
C GLY A 394 -4.92 -2.73 34.73
N GLU A 395 -4.07 -2.59 33.71
CA GLU A 395 -3.25 -1.41 33.52
C GLU A 395 -4.17 -0.19 33.26
N SER A 396 -4.87 0.20 34.33
CA SER A 396 -5.61 1.44 34.50
C SER A 396 -4.62 2.57 34.33
N TYR A 397 -4.54 3.13 33.12
CA TYR A 397 -3.76 4.33 32.87
C TYR A 397 -4.70 5.50 32.61
N ALA A 398 -4.68 6.38 33.60
CA ALA A 398 -5.37 7.65 33.66
C ALA A 398 -5.22 8.44 32.36
N SER A 399 -6.33 9.08 31.98
CA SER A 399 -6.37 10.27 31.15
C SER A 399 -5.32 11.28 31.61
N VAL A 400 -4.35 11.59 30.75
CA VAL A 400 -3.68 12.89 30.69
C VAL A 400 -3.49 13.24 29.22
#